data_AF-A0A917M022-F1
#
_entry.id   AF-A0A917M022-F1
#
_cell.length_a   1.000
_cell.length_b   1.000
_cell.length_c   1.000
_cell.angle_alpha   90.00
_cell.angle_beta   90.00
_cell.angle_gamma   90.00
#
_symmetry.space_group_name_H-M   'P 1'
#
loop_
_entity.id
_entity.type
_entity.pdbx_description
1 polymer ?
#
loop_
_entity_poly.entity_id
_entity_poly.type
_entity_poly.pdbx_seq_one_letter_code
_entity_poly.pdbx_strand_id
1 'polypeptide(L)'
;MPVDYVTAYEISQRAPDWPFACVGFIPLIAGAVIIWGKRRFKWAQPHWLFAVFCLLFGLLWVSVVGFSTIHADSAAYNAYRDGEYQTVEGIVSDFHPMPYEGHQDECFSVADQRFCYSDYEIAPGFHNATSHGGPIRAGLPVRISYRDGRILKLEVPRGDVPTPAQSATIESQGQRQWQQRAENDPIEQEVTTAALFTAACWTLWWNVKWKQTMRFWVKPPYRPWVELAFRIFFALDFLGAVVALIRQFHLHPLSQGHILTTIKIASIMCVVVALMSAFTLWMAQRRDTKNRSS
;
A
#
# COMPACT_ATOMS: atom_id res chain seq x y z
N MET A 1 25.52 32.08 21.07
CA MET A 1 26.65 31.37 20.43
C MET A 1 26.19 30.94 19.05
N PRO A 2 27.04 30.95 18.02
CA PRO A 2 26.67 30.43 16.70
C PRO A 2 26.28 28.95 16.84
N VAL A 3 25.16 28.55 16.22
CA VAL A 3 24.70 27.16 16.20
C VAL A 3 25.62 26.36 15.26
N ASP A 4 26.18 25.27 15.76
CA ASP A 4 27.00 24.34 14.97
C ASP A 4 26.09 23.36 14.24
N TYR A 5 25.73 23.71 13.01
CA TYR A 5 24.86 22.92 12.15
C TYR A 5 25.60 21.76 11.48
N VAL A 6 24.89 20.66 11.27
CA VAL A 6 25.31 19.51 10.46
C VAL A 6 24.20 19.13 9.49
N THR A 7 24.58 18.60 8.33
CA THR A 7 23.64 18.12 7.32
C THR A 7 22.92 16.86 7.81
N ALA A 8 21.61 16.96 8.03
CA ALA A 8 20.75 15.82 8.30
C ALA A 8 20.20 15.19 7.02
N TYR A 9 20.03 15.99 5.97
CA TYR A 9 19.61 15.53 4.65
C TYR A 9 20.19 16.43 3.56
N GLU A 10 20.53 15.82 2.42
CA GLU A 10 20.93 16.51 1.20
C GLU A 10 20.50 15.70 -0.02
N ILE A 11 19.88 16.38 -0.99
CA ILE A 11 19.38 15.74 -2.22
C ILE A 11 20.48 15.05 -3.04
N SER A 12 21.73 15.51 -2.94
CA SER A 12 22.88 14.93 -3.65
C SER A 12 23.31 13.55 -3.11
N GLN A 13 22.97 13.24 -1.86
CA GLN A 13 23.41 12.02 -1.16
C GLN A 13 22.39 10.90 -1.21
N ARG A 14 21.16 11.18 -1.65
CA ARG A 14 20.06 10.21 -1.65
C ARG A 14 19.84 9.62 -3.04
N ALA A 15 19.61 8.31 -3.09
CA ALA A 15 19.14 7.68 -4.31
C ALA A 15 17.70 8.13 -4.60
N PRO A 16 17.37 8.47 -5.85
CA PRO A 16 16.01 8.88 -6.22
C PRO A 16 14.99 7.75 -6.02
N ASP A 17 13.70 8.09 -5.84
CA ASP A 17 12.61 7.17 -5.48
C ASP A 17 12.11 6.30 -6.66
N TRP A 18 13.06 5.73 -7.39
CA TRP A 18 12.83 4.88 -8.56
C TRP A 18 12.05 3.57 -8.30
N PRO A 19 12.02 2.99 -7.07
CA PRO A 19 11.21 1.79 -6.83
C PRO A 19 9.75 1.92 -7.24
N PHE A 20 9.14 3.11 -7.09
CA PHE A 20 7.75 3.32 -7.50
C PHE A 20 7.57 3.28 -9.02
N ALA A 21 8.48 3.92 -9.77
CA ALA A 21 8.48 3.86 -11.23
C ALA A 21 8.69 2.41 -11.72
N CYS A 22 9.50 1.63 -11.01
CA CYS A 22 9.77 0.23 -11.34
C CYS A 22 8.56 -0.70 -11.24
N VAL A 23 7.49 -0.31 -10.53
CA VAL A 23 6.24 -1.08 -10.47
C VAL A 23 5.65 -1.30 -11.86
N GLY A 24 5.84 -0.35 -12.79
CA GLY A 24 5.40 -0.47 -14.17
C GLY A 24 6.07 -1.60 -14.97
N PHE A 25 7.25 -2.07 -14.54
CA PHE A 25 7.90 -3.21 -15.18
C PHE A 25 7.20 -4.54 -14.90
N ILE A 26 6.47 -4.67 -13.79
CA ILE A 26 5.74 -5.91 -13.45
C ILE A 26 4.73 -6.28 -14.54
N PRO A 27 3.77 -5.41 -14.93
CA PRO A 27 2.84 -5.73 -16.01
C PRO A 27 3.55 -5.85 -17.37
N LEU A 28 4.62 -5.10 -17.64
CA LEU A 28 5.41 -5.24 -18.86
C LEU A 28 6.01 -6.66 -18.99
N ILE A 29 6.69 -7.12 -17.93
CA ILE A 29 7.28 -8.45 -17.87
C ILE A 29 6.19 -9.52 -17.98
N ALA A 30 5.08 -9.36 -17.24
CA ALA A 30 3.95 -10.29 -17.31
C ALA A 30 3.38 -10.40 -18.74
N GLY A 31 3.16 -9.27 -19.41
CA GLY A 31 2.69 -9.23 -20.80
C GLY A 31 3.66 -9.91 -21.76
N ALA A 32 4.97 -9.63 -21.63
CA ALA A 32 6.02 -10.24 -22.44
C ALA A 32 6.09 -11.77 -22.24
N VAL A 33 6.06 -12.23 -20.99
CA VAL A 33 6.07 -13.66 -20.63
C VAL A 33 4.84 -14.37 -21.20
N ILE A 34 3.65 -13.77 -21.12
CA ILE A 34 2.42 -14.35 -21.68
C ILE A 34 2.54 -14.51 -23.21
N ILE A 35 3.00 -13.47 -23.93
CA ILE A 35 3.16 -13.52 -25.38
C ILE A 35 4.20 -14.56 -25.78
N TRP A 36 5.33 -14.60 -25.08
CA TRP A 36 6.38 -15.57 -25.31
C TRP A 36 5.89 -17.00 -25.04
N GLY A 37 5.20 -17.21 -23.91
CA GLY A 37 4.62 -18.49 -23.53
C GLY A 37 3.59 -19.00 -24.55
N LYS A 38 2.75 -18.11 -25.07
CA LYS A 38 1.83 -18.44 -26.16
C LYS A 38 2.53 -18.83 -27.46
N ARG A 39 3.55 -18.09 -27.85
CA ARG A 39 4.32 -18.38 -29.07
C ARG A 39 5.12 -19.68 -28.95
N ARG A 40 5.75 -19.93 -27.80
CA ARG A 40 6.69 -21.03 -27.60
C ARG A 40 6.05 -22.34 -27.14
N PHE A 41 5.02 -22.26 -26.30
CA PHE A 41 4.40 -23.40 -25.63
C PHE A 41 2.91 -23.55 -25.94
N LYS A 42 2.35 -22.72 -26.82
CA LYS A 42 0.94 -22.77 -27.27
C LYS A 42 -0.07 -22.75 -26.11
N TRP A 43 0.20 -21.94 -25.07
CA TRP A 43 -0.71 -21.82 -23.93
C TRP A 43 -2.12 -21.38 -24.35
N ALA A 44 -3.13 -22.14 -23.92
CA ALA A 44 -4.54 -21.87 -24.23
C ALA A 44 -5.09 -20.65 -23.46
N GLN A 45 -4.44 -20.25 -22.36
CA GLN A 45 -4.78 -19.10 -21.50
C GLN A 45 -3.46 -18.42 -21.07
N PRO A 46 -3.46 -17.11 -20.75
CA PRO A 46 -4.57 -16.15 -20.75
C PRO A 46 -4.90 -15.56 -22.14
N HIS A 47 -5.97 -14.77 -22.27
CA HIS A 47 -6.38 -14.16 -23.54
C HIS A 47 -5.34 -13.17 -24.09
N TRP A 48 -5.21 -13.05 -25.42
CA TRP A 48 -4.18 -12.18 -26.04
C TRP A 48 -4.37 -10.70 -25.69
N LEU A 49 -5.63 -10.24 -25.60
CA LEU A 49 -5.98 -8.87 -25.18
C LEU A 49 -5.41 -8.51 -23.80
N PHE A 50 -5.39 -9.47 -22.87
CA PHE A 50 -4.85 -9.23 -21.53
C PHE A 50 -3.34 -8.97 -21.60
N ALA A 51 -2.61 -9.72 -22.41
CA ALA A 51 -1.17 -9.52 -22.60
C ALA A 51 -0.86 -8.15 -23.23
N VAL A 52 -1.64 -7.76 -24.25
CA VAL A 52 -1.52 -6.44 -24.89
C VAL A 52 -1.85 -5.32 -23.90
N PHE A 53 -2.91 -5.48 -23.11
CA PHE A 53 -3.26 -4.54 -22.04
C PHE A 53 -2.10 -4.37 -21.05
N CYS A 54 -1.53 -5.46 -20.53
CA CYS A 54 -0.41 -5.41 -19.60
C CYS A 54 0.82 -4.70 -20.20
N LEU A 55 1.14 -4.95 -21.47
CA LEU A 55 2.23 -4.26 -22.15
C LEU A 55 1.97 -2.76 -22.32
N LEU A 56 0.80 -2.39 -22.85
CA LEU A 56 0.46 -0.98 -23.08
C LEU A 56 0.37 -0.22 -21.77
N PHE A 57 -0.25 -0.80 -20.74
CA PHE A 57 -0.35 -0.21 -19.42
C PHE A 57 1.02 -0.01 -18.79
N GLY A 58 1.87 -1.05 -18.77
CA GLY A 58 3.21 -0.93 -18.18
C GLY A 58 4.11 0.01 -18.97
N LEU A 59 4.02 0.05 -20.30
CA LEU A 59 4.73 1.03 -21.13
C LEU A 59 4.28 2.45 -20.80
N LEU A 60 2.97 2.70 -20.78
CA LEU A 60 2.39 3.99 -20.43
C LEU A 60 2.82 4.42 -19.01
N TRP A 61 2.77 3.51 -18.04
CA TRP A 61 3.20 3.78 -16.67
C TRP A 61 4.66 4.22 -16.59
N VAL A 62 5.58 3.42 -17.15
CA VAL A 62 7.01 3.72 -17.13
C VAL A 62 7.30 5.02 -17.89
N SER A 63 6.64 5.25 -19.03
CA SER A 63 6.81 6.47 -19.81
C SER A 63 6.27 7.71 -19.13
N VAL A 64 5.12 7.65 -18.46
CA VAL A 64 4.52 8.83 -17.81
C VAL A 64 5.12 9.04 -16.43
N VAL A 65 4.96 8.07 -15.53
CA VAL A 65 5.39 8.17 -14.13
C VAL A 65 6.91 8.19 -14.04
N GLY A 66 7.59 7.28 -14.75
CA GLY A 66 9.05 7.22 -14.73
C GLY A 66 9.69 8.50 -15.26
N PHE A 67 9.19 9.03 -16.39
CA PHE A 67 9.70 10.28 -16.94
C PHE A 67 9.42 11.48 -16.01
N SER A 68 8.21 11.58 -15.45
CA SER A 68 7.89 12.69 -14.55
C SER A 68 8.75 12.68 -13.28
N THR A 69 8.98 11.51 -12.68
CA THR A 69 9.81 11.37 -11.48
C THR A 69 11.27 11.71 -11.79
N ILE A 70 11.84 11.15 -12.86
CA ILE A 70 13.23 11.44 -13.26
C ILE A 70 13.41 12.93 -13.57
N HIS A 71 12.44 13.54 -14.26
CA HIS A 71 12.49 14.96 -14.58
C HIS A 71 12.44 15.83 -13.31
N ALA A 72 11.52 15.53 -12.37
CA ALA A 72 11.41 16.25 -11.11
C ALA A 72 12.69 16.13 -10.26
N ASP A 73 13.23 14.91 -10.12
CA ASP A 73 14.46 14.65 -9.37
C ASP A 73 15.66 15.36 -10.01
N SER A 74 15.78 15.29 -11.33
CA SER A 74 16.87 15.95 -12.06
C SER A 74 16.77 17.47 -11.93
N ALA A 75 15.56 18.03 -12.01
CA ALA A 75 15.33 19.47 -11.85
C ALA A 75 15.70 19.93 -10.42
N ALA A 76 15.28 19.19 -9.39
CA ALA A 76 15.61 19.51 -8.00
C ALA A 76 17.11 19.36 -7.71
N TYR A 77 17.75 18.32 -8.25
CA TYR A 77 19.19 18.12 -8.11
C TYR A 77 20.00 19.20 -8.82
N ASN A 78 19.65 19.53 -10.07
CA ASN A 78 20.31 20.60 -10.81
C ASN A 78 20.11 21.96 -10.11
N ALA A 79 18.89 22.24 -9.61
CA ALA A 79 18.62 23.43 -8.82
C ALA A 79 19.56 23.54 -7.61
N TYR A 80 19.75 22.45 -6.89
CA TYR A 80 20.66 22.40 -5.75
C TYR A 80 22.12 22.60 -6.18
N ARG A 81 22.58 21.88 -7.22
CA ARG A 81 23.95 21.96 -7.74
C ARG A 81 24.31 23.36 -8.25
N ASP A 82 23.38 23.98 -8.96
CA ASP A 82 23.59 25.25 -9.66
C ASP A 82 23.36 26.46 -8.72
N GLY A 83 22.97 26.22 -7.45
CA GLY A 83 22.72 27.28 -6.47
C GLY A 83 21.37 27.98 -6.65
N GLU A 84 20.47 27.42 -7.47
CA GLU A 84 19.13 27.95 -7.74
C GLU A 84 18.14 27.52 -6.65
N TYR A 85 18.39 27.92 -5.41
CA TYR A 85 17.52 27.65 -4.26
C TYR A 85 17.53 28.83 -3.29
N GLN A 86 16.54 28.85 -2.39
CA GLN A 86 16.44 29.79 -1.30
C GLN A 86 16.88 29.13 0.01
N THR A 87 17.40 29.92 0.95
CA THR A 87 17.77 29.43 2.27
C THR A 87 16.98 30.18 3.34
N VAL A 88 16.42 29.44 4.29
CA VAL A 88 15.81 30.01 5.50
C VAL A 88 16.44 29.39 6.74
N GLU A 89 16.72 30.22 7.74
CA GLU A 89 17.23 29.79 9.04
C GLU A 89 16.30 30.32 10.13
N GLY A 90 15.99 29.49 11.11
CA GLY A 90 15.12 29.87 12.21
C GLY A 90 14.71 28.70 13.09
N ILE A 91 13.75 28.95 13.99
CA ILE A 91 13.19 27.94 14.87
C ILE A 91 11.94 27.34 14.23
N VAL A 92 11.83 26.01 14.26
CA VAL A 92 10.62 25.29 13.84
C VAL A 92 9.44 25.67 14.75
N SER A 93 8.39 26.20 14.13
CA SER A 93 7.13 26.62 14.76
C SER A 93 5.94 26.00 14.01
N ASP A 94 4.73 26.10 14.58
CA ASP A 94 3.50 25.53 14.00
C ASP A 94 3.65 24.08 13.54
N PHE A 95 4.36 23.27 14.32
CA PHE A 95 4.71 21.91 13.97
C PHE A 95 3.51 20.97 14.13
N HIS A 96 3.09 20.35 13.03
CA HIS A 96 2.02 19.38 12.93
C HIS A 96 2.62 18.06 12.43
N PRO A 97 2.89 17.08 13.31
CA PRO A 97 3.48 15.81 12.91
C PRO A 97 2.52 15.00 12.04
N MET A 98 3.07 14.24 11.10
CA MET A 98 2.30 13.23 10.37
C MET A 98 1.93 12.07 11.33
N PRO A 99 0.67 11.59 11.33
CA PRO A 99 0.31 10.34 12.00
C PRO A 99 1.11 9.15 11.45
N TYR A 100 1.37 8.13 12.27
CA TYR A 100 2.14 6.95 11.83
C TYR A 100 1.45 6.21 10.67
N GLU A 101 0.12 6.25 10.61
CA GLU A 101 -0.70 5.68 9.53
C GLU A 101 -0.46 6.33 8.17
N GLY A 102 0.12 7.53 8.15
CA GLY A 102 0.16 8.39 6.98
C GLY A 102 -1.14 9.16 6.78
N HIS A 103 -1.46 9.44 5.52
CA HIS A 103 -2.67 10.17 5.07
C HIS A 103 -2.77 11.66 5.41
N GLN A 104 -1.79 12.22 6.11
CA GLN A 104 -1.64 13.67 6.29
C GLN A 104 -0.19 14.06 6.02
N ASP A 105 0.04 15.34 5.75
CA ASP A 105 1.39 15.88 5.62
C ASP A 105 1.92 16.27 7.00
N GLU A 106 3.20 16.06 7.25
CA GLU A 106 3.94 16.73 8.32
C GLU A 106 4.22 18.16 7.89
N CYS A 107 3.67 19.13 8.63
CA CYS A 107 3.78 20.54 8.30
C CYS A 107 4.45 21.33 9.42
N PHE A 108 5.24 22.35 9.07
CA PHE A 108 5.83 23.28 10.02
C PHE A 108 6.23 24.60 9.35
N SER A 109 6.56 25.60 10.18
CA SER A 109 6.97 26.94 9.74
C SER A 109 8.37 27.26 10.27
N VAL A 110 9.18 27.93 9.44
CA VAL A 110 10.47 28.50 9.82
C VAL A 110 10.50 29.94 9.32
N ALA A 111 10.57 30.90 10.24
CA ALA A 111 10.29 32.30 9.94
C ALA A 111 8.93 32.42 9.19
N ASP A 112 8.91 33.03 8.01
CA ASP A 112 7.69 33.25 7.22
C ASP A 112 7.41 32.13 6.18
N GLN A 113 8.21 31.05 6.18
CA GLN A 113 8.08 29.96 5.21
C GLN A 113 7.48 28.70 5.85
N ARG A 114 6.41 28.18 5.24
CA ARG A 114 5.78 26.92 5.62
C ARG A 114 6.26 25.78 4.72
N PHE A 115 6.51 24.62 5.31
CA PHE A 115 6.87 23.37 4.64
C PHE A 115 5.86 22.29 5.02
N CYS A 116 5.48 21.46 4.05
CA CYS A 116 4.64 20.28 4.26
C CYS A 116 5.20 19.14 3.39
N TYR A 117 5.33 17.95 3.96
CA TYR A 117 5.78 16.74 3.24
C TYR A 117 5.18 15.48 3.87
N SER A 118 5.26 14.35 3.17
CA SER A 118 4.84 13.04 3.68
C SER A 118 5.79 11.94 3.22
N ASP A 119 6.01 10.92 4.05
CA ASP A 119 6.82 9.74 3.68
C ASP A 119 6.28 9.01 2.44
N TYR A 120 5.00 9.21 2.12
CA TYR A 120 4.32 8.58 0.99
C TYR A 120 4.25 9.47 -0.25
N GLU A 121 4.81 10.67 -0.19
CA GLU A 121 4.86 11.57 -1.33
C GLU A 121 5.92 11.12 -2.33
N ILE A 122 5.56 10.99 -3.60
CA ILE A 122 6.49 10.69 -4.69
C ILE A 122 6.99 12.01 -5.27
N ALA A 123 7.97 12.61 -4.59
CA ALA A 123 8.52 13.89 -5.01
C ALA A 123 9.96 14.08 -4.50
N PRO A 124 10.77 14.88 -5.22
CA PRO A 124 12.13 15.16 -4.80
C PRO A 124 12.18 15.94 -3.48
N GLY A 125 13.28 15.73 -2.75
CA GLY A 125 13.59 16.46 -1.52
C GLY A 125 13.39 15.64 -0.26
N PHE A 126 13.49 16.32 0.87
CA PHE A 126 13.27 15.74 2.19
C PHE A 126 11.77 15.51 2.42
N HIS A 127 11.44 14.28 2.81
CA HIS A 127 10.07 13.88 3.12
C HIS A 127 10.00 12.86 4.28
N ASN A 128 11.07 12.71 5.08
CA ASN A 128 11.11 11.76 6.18
C ASN A 128 10.40 12.34 7.41
N ALA A 129 9.20 11.83 7.74
CA ALA A 129 8.41 12.35 8.84
C ALA A 129 8.91 11.90 10.21
N THR A 130 8.52 12.67 11.22
CA THR A 130 8.86 12.41 12.62
C THR A 130 8.40 11.03 13.09
N SER A 131 7.20 10.61 12.66
CA SER A 131 6.62 9.30 12.99
C SER A 131 7.47 8.12 12.48
N HIS A 132 8.26 8.34 11.43
CA HIS A 132 9.16 7.35 10.82
C HIS A 132 10.64 7.66 11.08
N GLY A 133 10.92 8.47 12.10
CA GLY A 133 12.28 8.71 12.58
C GLY A 133 13.03 9.85 11.91
N GLY A 134 12.35 10.72 11.15
CA GLY A 134 12.90 11.97 10.63
C GLY A 134 13.36 12.92 11.76
N PRO A 135 14.28 13.87 11.49
CA PRO A 135 14.89 14.74 12.51
C PRO A 135 14.05 15.97 12.95
N ILE A 136 13.06 16.44 12.18
CA ILE A 136 12.39 17.73 12.45
C ILE A 136 11.48 17.65 13.68
N ARG A 137 11.56 18.60 14.61
CA ARG A 137 10.73 18.68 15.82
C ARG A 137 10.35 20.12 16.14
N ALA A 138 9.24 20.32 16.84
CA ALA A 138 8.85 21.63 17.36
C ALA A 138 9.99 22.27 18.19
N GLY A 139 10.31 23.53 17.92
CA GLY A 139 11.36 24.26 18.63
C GLY A 139 12.80 23.96 18.16
N LEU A 140 13.00 23.07 17.19
CA LEU A 140 14.33 22.77 16.64
C LEU A 140 14.84 23.96 15.80
N PRO A 141 16.02 24.52 16.08
CA PRO A 141 16.68 25.45 15.15
C PRO A 141 17.11 24.69 13.89
N VAL A 142 16.82 25.24 12.72
CA VAL A 142 17.12 24.60 11.43
C VAL A 142 17.62 25.62 10.42
N ARG A 143 18.44 25.15 9.49
CA ARG A 143 18.76 25.84 8.24
C ARG A 143 18.33 24.98 7.07
N ILE A 144 17.49 25.53 6.21
CA ILE A 144 16.81 24.80 5.13
C ILE A 144 17.13 25.46 3.81
N SER A 145 17.70 24.70 2.88
CA SER A 145 17.77 25.07 1.46
C SER A 145 16.57 24.49 0.73
N TYR A 146 15.79 25.30 0.04
CA TYR A 146 14.53 24.89 -0.58
C TYR A 146 14.26 25.55 -1.93
N ARG A 147 13.42 24.91 -2.75
CA ARG A 147 12.89 25.44 -4.01
C ARG A 147 11.45 24.98 -4.17
N ASP A 148 10.54 25.89 -4.51
CA ASP A 148 9.12 25.60 -4.71
C ASP A 148 8.48 24.83 -3.52
N GLY A 149 8.87 25.19 -2.29
CA GLY A 149 8.42 24.54 -1.06
C GLY A 149 9.08 23.17 -0.76
N ARG A 150 9.94 22.66 -1.65
CA ARG A 150 10.68 21.40 -1.49
C ARG A 150 12.00 21.62 -0.78
N ILE A 151 12.24 20.84 0.27
CA ILE A 151 13.49 20.89 1.03
C ILE A 151 14.57 20.10 0.28
N LEU A 152 15.61 20.79 -0.19
CA LEU A 152 16.73 20.20 -0.93
C LEU A 152 17.91 19.85 0.00
N LYS A 153 18.07 20.61 1.08
CA LYS A 153 19.06 20.37 2.14
C LYS A 153 18.47 20.78 3.48
N LEU A 154 18.62 19.92 4.48
CA LEU A 154 18.22 20.17 5.85
C LEU A 154 19.44 20.08 6.75
N GLU A 155 19.68 21.16 7.48
CA GLU A 155 20.75 21.26 8.47
C GLU A 155 20.13 21.51 9.85
N VAL A 156 20.59 20.74 10.84
CA VAL A 156 20.14 20.80 12.24
C VAL A 156 21.37 20.87 13.16
N PRO A 157 21.26 21.23 14.44
CA PRO A 157 22.41 21.26 15.33
C PRO A 157 23.05 19.89 15.47
N ARG A 158 24.38 19.84 15.61
CA ARG A 158 25.15 18.59 15.71
C ARG A 158 24.63 17.60 16.76
N GLY A 159 24.09 18.10 17.87
CA GLY A 159 23.54 17.28 18.95
C GLY A 159 22.14 16.71 18.69
N ASP A 160 21.43 17.22 17.68
CA ASP A 160 20.01 16.94 17.46
C ASP A 160 19.73 16.05 16.24
N VAL A 161 20.76 15.59 15.51
CA VAL A 161 20.60 14.56 14.48
C VAL A 161 20.38 13.20 15.17
N PRO A 162 19.21 12.55 14.99
CA PRO A 162 19.02 11.20 15.49
C PRO A 162 20.03 10.25 14.84
N THR A 163 20.69 9.43 15.65
CA THR A 163 21.49 8.31 15.13
C THR A 163 20.57 7.29 14.44
N PRO A 164 21.08 6.46 13.49
CA PRO A 164 20.27 5.42 12.86
C PRO A 164 19.54 4.50 13.85
N ALA A 165 20.18 4.20 14.99
CA ALA A 165 19.56 3.42 16.07
C ALA A 165 18.42 4.16 16.78
N GLN A 166 18.55 5.46 16.98
CA GLN A 166 17.48 6.30 17.54
C GLN A 166 16.31 6.42 16.56
N SER A 167 16.57 6.68 15.28
CA SER A 167 15.53 6.72 14.23
C SER A 167 14.76 5.40 14.15
N ALA A 168 15.47 4.26 14.12
CA ALA A 168 14.82 2.94 14.14
C ALA A 168 14.02 2.68 15.43
N THR A 169 14.49 3.20 16.56
CA THR A 169 13.74 3.11 17.82
C THR A 169 12.45 3.92 17.75
N ILE A 170 12.50 5.16 17.27
CA ILE A 170 11.33 6.04 17.09
C ILE A 170 10.33 5.38 16.15
N GLU A 171 10.79 4.88 15.00
CA GLU A 171 9.95 4.18 14.02
C GLU A 171 9.27 2.95 14.65
N SER A 172 10.03 2.10 15.36
CA SER A 172 9.47 0.92 16.03
C SER A 172 8.50 1.26 17.16
N GLN A 173 8.67 2.41 17.82
CA GLN A 173 7.76 2.90 18.84
C GLN A 173 6.48 3.44 18.21
N GLY A 174 6.61 4.24 17.14
CA GLY A 174 5.47 4.70 16.33
C GLY A 174 4.65 3.53 15.80
N GLN A 175 5.31 2.49 15.28
CA GLN A 175 4.66 1.27 14.80
C GLN A 175 3.88 0.56 15.90
N ARG A 176 4.50 0.38 17.08
CA ARG A 176 3.85 -0.28 18.22
C ARG A 176 2.67 0.53 18.75
N GLN A 177 2.82 1.85 18.84
CA GLN A 177 1.73 2.73 19.27
C GLN A 177 0.57 2.69 18.28
N TRP A 178 0.87 2.72 16.97
CA TRP A 178 -0.15 2.55 15.94
C TRP A 178 -0.85 1.20 16.05
N GLN A 179 -0.09 0.11 16.12
CA GLN A 179 -0.65 -1.24 16.28
C GLN A 179 -1.53 -1.32 17.52
N GLN A 180 -1.12 -0.75 18.64
CA GLN A 180 -1.94 -0.69 19.85
C GLN A 180 -3.22 0.13 19.65
N ARG A 181 -3.19 1.24 18.90
CA ARG A 181 -4.41 2.01 18.59
C ARG A 181 -5.35 1.22 17.70
N ALA A 182 -4.84 0.61 16.63
CA ALA A 182 -5.60 -0.24 15.72
C ALA A 182 -6.21 -1.45 16.45
N GLU A 183 -5.43 -2.12 17.30
CA GLU A 183 -5.88 -3.23 18.14
C GLU A 183 -6.91 -2.81 19.19
N ASN A 184 -6.95 -1.53 19.60
CA ASN A 184 -7.90 -1.02 20.59
C ASN A 184 -9.05 -0.22 19.97
N ASP A 185 -9.07 -0.01 18.65
CA ASP A 185 -10.16 0.69 17.99
C ASP A 185 -11.39 -0.26 17.91
N PRO A 186 -12.49 0.06 18.61
CA PRO A 186 -13.66 -0.81 18.61
C PRO A 186 -14.27 -0.96 17.21
N ILE A 187 -14.17 0.06 16.35
CA ILE A 187 -14.71 -0.01 14.98
C ILE A 187 -13.86 -0.96 14.14
N GLU A 188 -12.53 -0.85 14.23
CA GLU A 188 -11.62 -1.75 13.51
C GLU A 188 -11.78 -3.20 13.96
N GLN A 189 -11.95 -3.43 15.27
CA GLN A 189 -12.26 -4.75 15.82
C GLN A 189 -13.60 -5.30 15.31
N GLU A 190 -14.66 -4.51 15.30
CA GLU A 190 -15.98 -4.89 14.78
C GLU A 190 -15.90 -5.26 13.29
N VAL A 191 -15.25 -4.42 12.48
CA VAL A 191 -15.08 -4.63 11.04
C VAL A 191 -14.22 -5.88 10.76
N THR A 192 -13.11 -6.05 11.47
CA THR A 192 -12.22 -7.22 11.33
C THR A 192 -12.94 -8.50 11.70
N THR A 193 -13.67 -8.50 12.82
CA THR A 193 -14.46 -9.66 13.27
C THR A 193 -15.55 -10.01 12.27
N ALA A 194 -16.28 -9.00 11.76
CA ALA A 194 -17.29 -9.18 10.73
C ALA A 194 -16.70 -9.72 9.41
N ALA A 195 -15.52 -9.25 9.01
CA ALA A 195 -14.82 -9.73 7.83
C ALA A 195 -14.37 -11.19 7.98
N LEU A 196 -13.79 -11.57 9.13
CA LEU A 196 -13.39 -12.95 9.43
C LEU A 196 -14.59 -13.89 9.48
N PHE A 197 -15.70 -13.46 10.09
CA PHE A 197 -16.95 -14.22 10.08
C PHE A 197 -17.46 -14.43 8.66
N THR A 198 -17.50 -13.37 7.86
CA THR A 198 -17.91 -13.44 6.44
C THR A 198 -16.99 -14.39 5.66
N ALA A 199 -15.68 -14.32 5.87
CA ALA A 199 -14.70 -15.20 5.25
C ALA A 199 -14.94 -16.67 5.62
N ALA A 200 -15.23 -16.97 6.89
CA ALA A 200 -15.56 -18.32 7.34
C ALA A 200 -16.85 -18.86 6.68
N CYS A 201 -17.91 -18.05 6.63
CA CYS A 201 -19.15 -18.42 5.92
C CYS A 201 -18.92 -18.67 4.42
N TRP A 202 -18.09 -17.83 3.80
CA TRP A 202 -17.85 -17.89 2.36
C TRP A 202 -16.97 -19.07 1.95
N THR A 203 -15.89 -19.31 2.70
CA THR A 203 -15.02 -20.48 2.49
C THR A 203 -15.75 -21.79 2.80
N LEU A 204 -16.69 -21.81 3.76
CA LEU A 204 -17.60 -22.94 3.97
C LEU A 204 -18.48 -23.18 2.74
N TRP A 205 -19.08 -22.12 2.20
CA TRP A 205 -19.88 -22.22 0.97
C TRP A 205 -19.06 -22.77 -0.20
N TRP A 206 -17.81 -22.35 -0.36
CA TRP A 206 -16.90 -22.91 -1.36
C TRP A 206 -16.68 -24.40 -1.19
N ASN A 207 -16.54 -24.90 0.04
CA ASN A 207 -16.43 -26.33 0.29
C ASN A 207 -17.72 -27.09 -0.08
N VAL A 208 -18.89 -26.55 0.27
CA VAL A 208 -20.19 -27.17 -0.03
C VAL A 208 -20.48 -27.17 -1.54
N LYS A 209 -20.17 -26.09 -2.25
CA LYS A 209 -20.46 -25.88 -3.68
C LYS A 209 -19.19 -25.84 -4.54
N TRP A 210 -18.17 -26.62 -4.18
CA TRP A 210 -16.84 -26.55 -4.80
C TRP A 210 -16.85 -26.65 -6.33
N LYS A 211 -17.69 -27.50 -6.94
CA LYS A 211 -17.81 -27.59 -8.41
C LYS A 211 -18.28 -26.28 -9.05
N GLN A 212 -19.20 -25.59 -8.39
CA GLN A 212 -19.74 -24.32 -8.86
C GLN A 212 -18.70 -23.21 -8.73
N THR A 213 -17.94 -23.18 -7.62
CA THR A 213 -16.84 -22.24 -7.41
C THR A 213 -15.68 -22.48 -8.39
N MET A 214 -15.34 -23.75 -8.66
CA MET A 214 -14.28 -24.10 -9.63
C MET A 214 -14.55 -23.56 -11.03
N ARG A 215 -15.83 -23.40 -11.43
CA ARG A 215 -16.20 -22.81 -12.73
C ARG A 215 -15.69 -21.39 -12.93
N PHE A 216 -15.37 -20.67 -11.86
CA PHE A 216 -14.75 -19.35 -11.97
C PHE A 216 -13.34 -19.41 -12.56
N TRP A 217 -12.61 -20.49 -12.28
CA TRP A 217 -11.19 -20.60 -12.57
C TRP A 217 -10.90 -21.58 -13.71
N VAL A 218 -11.65 -22.68 -13.79
CA VAL A 218 -11.40 -23.78 -14.71
C VAL A 218 -12.70 -24.16 -15.44
N LYS A 219 -12.60 -24.39 -16.76
CA LYS A 219 -13.72 -24.90 -17.56
C LYS A 219 -13.82 -26.43 -17.42
N PRO A 220 -15.04 -27.00 -17.31
CA PRO A 220 -15.22 -28.45 -17.37
C PRO A 220 -14.87 -29.00 -18.77
N PRO A 221 -14.50 -30.29 -18.90
CA PRO A 221 -14.44 -31.31 -17.83
C PRO A 221 -13.19 -31.15 -16.94
N TYR A 222 -13.36 -31.44 -15.65
CA TYR A 222 -12.28 -31.33 -14.67
C TYR A 222 -11.47 -32.63 -14.60
N ARG A 223 -10.14 -32.51 -14.55
CA ARG A 223 -9.28 -33.67 -14.26
C ARG A 223 -9.40 -34.02 -12.76
N PRO A 224 -9.43 -35.30 -12.36
CA PRO A 224 -9.63 -35.69 -10.95
C PRO A 224 -8.64 -35.05 -9.97
N TRP A 225 -7.38 -34.90 -10.36
CA TRP A 225 -6.36 -34.26 -9.53
C TRP A 225 -6.61 -32.76 -9.33
N VAL A 226 -7.22 -32.08 -10.30
CA VAL A 226 -7.60 -30.65 -10.17
C VAL A 226 -8.75 -30.53 -9.18
N GLU A 227 -9.74 -31.42 -9.24
CA GLU A 227 -10.84 -31.44 -8.26
C GLU A 227 -10.32 -31.66 -6.84
N LEU A 228 -9.38 -32.60 -6.65
CA LEU A 228 -8.75 -32.85 -5.36
C LEU A 228 -7.96 -31.62 -4.86
N ALA A 229 -7.16 -30.99 -5.72
CA ALA A 229 -6.38 -29.81 -5.37
C ALA A 229 -7.28 -28.65 -4.89
N PHE A 230 -8.37 -28.35 -5.61
CA PHE A 230 -9.31 -27.30 -5.21
C PHE A 230 -10.04 -27.64 -3.90
N ARG A 231 -10.37 -28.91 -3.66
CA ARG A 231 -10.96 -29.33 -2.37
C ARG A 231 -10.01 -29.11 -1.20
N ILE A 232 -8.75 -29.51 -1.36
CA ILE A 232 -7.72 -29.30 -0.33
C ILE A 232 -7.54 -27.80 -0.09
N PHE A 233 -7.41 -27.02 -1.16
CA PHE A 233 -7.29 -25.57 -1.09
C PHE A 233 -8.46 -24.92 -0.33
N PHE A 234 -9.71 -25.19 -0.73
CA PHE A 234 -10.87 -24.63 -0.04
C PHE A 234 -10.98 -25.09 1.42
N ALA A 235 -10.61 -26.34 1.72
CA ALA A 235 -10.60 -26.83 3.11
C ALA A 235 -9.57 -26.10 3.97
N LEU A 236 -8.37 -25.83 3.43
CA LEU A 236 -7.33 -25.06 4.10
C LEU A 236 -7.75 -23.59 4.30
N ASP A 237 -8.38 -22.97 3.31
CA ASP A 237 -8.89 -21.60 3.42
C ASP A 237 -9.96 -21.50 4.52
N PHE A 238 -10.88 -22.47 4.57
CA PHE A 238 -11.92 -22.52 5.61
C PHE A 238 -11.32 -22.72 7.00
N LEU A 239 -10.38 -23.66 7.14
CA LEU A 239 -9.69 -23.89 8.41
C LEU A 239 -8.94 -22.62 8.86
N GLY A 240 -8.23 -21.96 7.94
CA GLY A 240 -7.52 -20.71 8.21
C GLY A 240 -8.46 -19.60 8.69
N ALA A 241 -9.59 -19.40 8.01
CA ALA A 241 -10.59 -18.41 8.38
C ALA A 241 -11.22 -18.69 9.76
N VAL A 242 -11.55 -19.95 10.05
CA VAL A 242 -12.10 -20.36 11.35
C VAL A 242 -11.08 -20.17 12.47
N VAL A 243 -9.82 -20.58 12.28
CA VAL A 243 -8.75 -20.39 13.27
C VAL A 243 -8.50 -18.90 13.53
N ALA A 244 -8.48 -18.07 12.48
CA ALA A 244 -8.34 -16.63 12.61
C ALA A 244 -9.51 -16.01 13.37
N LEU A 245 -10.75 -16.42 13.09
CA LEU A 245 -11.95 -15.95 13.79
C LEU A 245 -11.95 -16.36 15.27
N ILE A 246 -11.59 -17.61 15.59
CA ILE A 246 -11.47 -18.09 16.97
C ILE A 246 -10.39 -17.31 17.72
N ARG A 247 -9.23 -17.09 17.09
CA ARG A 247 -8.15 -16.29 17.65
C ARG A 247 -8.61 -14.85 17.90
N GLN A 248 -9.36 -14.25 16.97
CA GLN A 248 -9.92 -12.92 17.12
C GLN A 248 -10.84 -12.84 18.34
N PHE A 249 -11.74 -13.80 18.53
CA PHE A 249 -12.62 -13.82 19.71
C PHE A 249 -11.88 -14.08 21.02
N HIS A 250 -10.78 -14.82 20.99
CA HIS A 250 -9.94 -15.03 22.17
C HIS A 250 -9.16 -13.78 22.56
N LEU A 251 -8.63 -13.03 21.59
CA LEU A 251 -7.87 -11.80 21.83
C LEU A 251 -8.79 -10.61 22.15
N HIS A 252 -9.93 -10.52 21.46
CA HIS A 252 -10.87 -9.41 21.54
C HIS A 252 -12.29 -9.95 21.77
N PRO A 253 -12.63 -10.37 23.01
CA PRO A 253 -13.97 -10.84 23.33
C PRO A 253 -14.99 -9.71 23.08
N LEU A 254 -15.97 -9.96 22.23
CA LEU A 254 -17.01 -8.98 21.91
C LEU A 254 -17.79 -8.60 23.18
N SER A 255 -17.79 -7.31 23.53
CA SER A 255 -18.68 -6.81 24.56
C SER A 255 -20.14 -6.87 24.07
N GLN A 256 -21.10 -7.01 24.98
CA GLN A 256 -22.53 -7.10 24.63
C GLN A 256 -23.01 -5.94 23.74
N GLY A 257 -22.42 -4.74 23.87
CA GLY A 257 -22.74 -3.59 23.05
C GLY A 257 -22.31 -3.70 21.59
N HIS A 258 -21.21 -4.41 21.31
CA HIS A 258 -20.61 -4.50 19.96
C HIS A 258 -21.12 -5.70 19.13
N ILE A 259 -21.77 -6.67 19.77
CA ILE A 259 -22.30 -7.87 19.09
C ILE A 259 -23.28 -7.49 17.98
N LEU A 260 -24.24 -6.61 18.26
CA LEU A 260 -25.27 -6.23 17.30
C LEU A 260 -24.68 -5.49 16.09
N THR A 261 -23.75 -4.57 16.34
CA THR A 261 -23.06 -3.83 15.27
C THR A 261 -22.22 -4.76 14.41
N THR A 262 -21.46 -5.66 15.03
CA THR A 262 -20.66 -6.68 14.32
C THR A 262 -21.53 -7.57 13.44
N ILE A 263 -22.66 -8.08 13.96
CA ILE A 263 -23.61 -8.89 13.19
C ILE A 263 -24.18 -8.10 12.00
N LYS A 264 -24.49 -6.82 12.19
CA LYS A 264 -25.00 -5.95 11.12
C LYS A 264 -23.96 -5.78 10.01
N ILE A 265 -22.70 -5.48 10.36
CA ILE A 265 -21.60 -5.33 9.38
C ILE A 265 -21.38 -6.65 8.64
N ALA A 266 -21.30 -7.77 9.37
CA ALA A 266 -21.12 -9.11 8.79
C ALA A 266 -22.26 -9.47 7.83
N SER A 267 -23.51 -9.13 8.17
CA SER A 267 -24.67 -9.36 7.32
C SER A 267 -24.57 -8.57 6.00
N ILE A 268 -24.16 -7.30 6.07
CA ILE A 268 -23.93 -6.46 4.87
C ILE A 268 -22.83 -7.06 4.00
N MET A 269 -21.70 -7.44 4.59
CA MET A 269 -20.58 -8.06 3.87
C MET A 269 -20.99 -9.38 3.20
N CYS A 270 -21.72 -10.25 3.90
CA CYS A 270 -22.28 -11.48 3.35
C CYS A 270 -23.18 -11.23 2.14
N VAL A 271 -24.07 -10.22 2.21
CA VAL A 271 -24.95 -9.85 1.10
C VAL A 271 -24.14 -9.35 -0.11
N VAL A 272 -23.15 -8.48 0.11
CA VAL A 272 -22.29 -7.97 -0.97
C VAL A 272 -21.54 -9.11 -1.66
N VAL A 273 -20.90 -9.99 -0.90
CA VAL A 273 -20.15 -11.13 -1.45
C VAL A 273 -21.08 -12.11 -2.19
N ALA A 274 -22.29 -12.35 -1.67
CA ALA A 274 -23.30 -13.18 -2.32
C ALA A 274 -23.75 -12.59 -3.66
N LEU A 275 -24.02 -11.27 -3.72
CA LEU A 275 -24.40 -10.57 -4.95
C LEU A 275 -23.29 -10.61 -6.00
N MET A 276 -22.04 -10.31 -5.60
CA MET A 276 -20.88 -10.41 -6.49
C MET A 276 -20.74 -11.81 -7.08
N SER A 277 -20.97 -12.84 -6.25
CA SER A 277 -20.85 -14.24 -6.66
C SER A 277 -22.00 -14.69 -7.55
N ALA A 278 -23.22 -14.24 -7.27
CA ALA A 278 -24.36 -14.47 -8.16
C ALA A 278 -24.11 -13.84 -9.54
N PHE A 279 -23.58 -12.62 -9.56
CA PHE A 279 -23.24 -11.92 -10.81
C PHE A 279 -22.15 -12.63 -11.61
N THR A 280 -21.06 -13.08 -10.96
CA THR A 280 -20.00 -13.84 -11.66
C THR A 280 -20.50 -15.19 -12.18
N LEU A 281 -21.37 -15.87 -11.44
CA LEU A 281 -22.02 -17.11 -11.89
C LEU A 281 -22.93 -16.87 -13.10
N TRP A 282 -23.73 -15.81 -13.06
CA TRP A 282 -24.58 -15.42 -14.19
C TRP A 282 -23.74 -15.13 -15.44
N MET A 283 -22.64 -14.39 -15.31
CA MET A 283 -21.72 -14.14 -16.42
C MET A 283 -21.09 -15.43 -16.97
N ALA A 284 -20.73 -16.38 -16.10
CA ALA A 284 -20.21 -17.68 -16.53
C ALA A 284 -21.26 -18.48 -17.32
N GLN A 285 -22.50 -18.54 -16.82
CA GLN A 285 -23.61 -19.22 -17.49
C GLN A 285 -23.94 -18.60 -18.86
N ARG A 286 -23.94 -17.27 -18.96
CA ARG A 286 -24.18 -16.56 -20.23
C ARG A 286 -23.08 -16.84 -21.26
N ARG A 287 -21.84 -17.05 -20.82
CA ARG A 287 -20.72 -17.42 -21.69
C ARG A 287 -20.86 -18.84 -22.23
N ASP A 288 -21.30 -19.76 -21.39
CA ASP A 288 -21.48 -21.17 -21.76
C ASP A 288 -22.64 -21.36 -22.76
N THR A 289 -23.73 -20.60 -22.60
CA THR A 289 -24.86 -20.63 -23.54
C THR A 289 -24.47 -20.12 -24.92
N LYS A 290 -23.71 -19.03 -25.01
CA LYS A 290 -23.24 -18.47 -26.30
C LYS A 290 -22.35 -19.44 -27.09
N ASN A 291 -21.52 -20.23 -26.41
CA ASN A 291 -20.64 -21.22 -27.05
C ASN A 291 -21.38 -22.48 -27.53
N ARG A 292 -22.61 -22.72 -27.05
CA ARG A 292 -23.44 -23.85 -27.51
C ARG A 292 -24.25 -23.53 -28.76
N SER A 293 -24.48 -22.24 -29.04
CA SER A 293 -25.22 -21.75 -30.22
C SER A 293 -24.34 -21.47 -31.44
N SER A 294 -23.02 -21.60 -31.31
CA SER A 294 -22.01 -21.41 -32.37
C SER A 294 -21.39 -22.73 -32.76
#